data_AF-A0A6H1K5Q9-F1
#
_entry.id   AF-A0A6H1K5Q9-F1
#
_cell.length_a   1.000
_cell.length_b   1.000
_cell.length_c   1.000
_cell.angle_alpha   90.00
_cell.angle_beta   90.00
_cell.angle_gamma   90.00
#
_symmetry.space_group_name_H-M   'P 1'
#
loop_
_entity.id
_entity.type
_entity.pdbx_description
1 polymer ?
#
loop_
_entity_poly.entity_id
_entity_poly.type
_entity_poly.pdbx_seq_one_letter_code
_entity_poly.pdbx_strand_id
1 'polypeptide(L)' 'MPMSPNRGPTAGGTLVTITGAYLAGTREVLFGSRPATHITQVSPTQVTAVSPAGNGVAGVTLITAAGVSNAAPFY' A
#
# COMPACT_ATOMS: atom_id res chain seq x y z
N MET A 1 -4.33 -5.40 8.09
CA MET A 1 -2.92 -5.25 7.70
C MET A 1 -2.24 -4.14 8.51
N PRO A 2 -1.15 -4.42 9.25
CA PRO A 2 -0.30 -3.36 9.75
C PRO A 2 0.42 -2.64 8.60
N MET A 3 0.51 -1.32 8.70
CA MET A 3 1.25 -0.49 7.75
C MET A 3 2.00 0.60 8.51
N SER A 4 3.25 0.87 8.12
CA SER A 4 4.10 1.86 8.79
C SER A 4 5.04 2.55 7.81
N PRO A 5 5.07 3.89 7.77
CA PRO A 5 4.10 4.81 8.38
C PRO A 5 2.72 4.72 7.71
N ASN A 6 1.64 4.82 8.48
CA ASN A 6 0.27 4.88 7.95
C ASN A 6 -0.19 6.30 7.61
N ARG A 7 0.73 7.26 7.55
CA ARG A 7 0.45 8.65 7.18
C ARG A 7 1.51 9.22 6.25
N GLY A 8 1.12 10.18 5.40
CA GLY A 8 2.03 10.84 4.48
C GLY A 8 1.56 12.25 4.09
N PRO A 9 2.43 13.06 3.47
CA PRO A 9 2.06 14.36 2.96
C PRO A 9 1.16 14.21 1.74
N THR A 10 0.33 15.23 1.49
CA THR A 10 -0.57 15.27 0.33
C THR A 10 0.16 15.30 -1.01
N ALA A 11 1.43 15.69 -1.01
CA ALA A 11 2.31 15.61 -2.18
C ALA A 11 2.66 14.15 -2.58
N GLY A 12 2.44 13.17 -1.71
CA GLY A 12 2.89 11.79 -1.91
C GLY A 12 4.40 11.63 -1.72
N GLY A 13 4.91 10.44 -2.03
CA GLY A 13 6.34 10.09 -1.90
C GLY A 13 6.71 9.44 -0.57
N THR A 14 5.73 9.09 0.27
CA THR A 14 6.01 8.35 1.51
C THR A 14 6.23 6.88 1.19
N LEU A 15 7.38 6.35 1.59
CA LEU A 15 7.63 4.92 1.56
C LEU A 15 6.88 4.27 2.72
N VAL A 16 5.87 3.47 2.39
CA VAL A 16 5.02 2.75 3.33
C VAL A 16 5.38 1.29 3.32
N THR A 17 5.69 0.74 4.48
CA THR A 17 5.88 -0.70 4.65
C THR A 17 4.56 -1.33 5.05
N ILE A 18 4.06 -2.24 4.24
CA ILE A 18 2.82 -2.98 4.46
C ILE A 18 3.21 -4.40 4.83
N THR A 19 2.72 -4.88 5.96
CA THR A 19 2.93 -6.26 6.42
C THR A 19 1.60 -7.01 6.45
N GLY A 20 1.64 -8.31 6.15
CA GLY A 20 0.45 -9.14 6.03
C GLY A 20 0.78 -10.61 5.79
N ALA A 21 -0.22 -11.38 5.39
CA ALA A 21 -0.07 -12.77 4.97
C ALA A 21 -0.52 -12.88 3.51
N TYR A 22 0.10 -13.78 2.73
CA TYR A 22 -0.22 -14.01 1.31
C TYR A 22 -0.04 -12.78 0.40
N LEU A 23 1.00 -11.98 0.66
CA LEU A 23 1.40 -10.84 -0.16
C LEU A 23 2.34 -11.23 -1.33
N ALA A 24 2.54 -12.54 -1.53
CA ALA A 24 3.31 -13.06 -2.65
C ALA A 24 2.62 -12.74 -3.98
N GLY A 25 3.36 -12.14 -4.92
CA GLY A 25 2.83 -11.77 -6.23
C GLY A 25 1.96 -10.52 -6.17
N THR A 26 2.31 -9.56 -5.31
CA THR A 26 1.65 -8.25 -5.29
C THR A 26 1.89 -7.57 -6.64
N ARG A 27 0.81 -7.26 -7.36
CA ARG A 27 0.86 -6.57 -8.66
C ARG A 27 0.58 -5.09 -8.52
N GLU A 28 -0.40 -4.72 -7.70
CA GLU A 28 -0.80 -3.33 -7.52
C GLU A 28 -1.09 -3.03 -6.06
N VAL A 29 -0.82 -1.78 -5.67
CA VAL A 29 -1.21 -1.22 -4.39
C VAL A 29 -1.97 0.05 -4.69
N LEU A 30 -3.22 0.13 -4.25
CA LEU A 30 -4.10 1.27 -4.45
C LEU A 30 -4.23 2.04 -3.15
N PHE A 31 -3.93 3.34 -3.18
CA PHE A 31 -4.21 4.29 -2.13
C PHE A 31 -5.54 4.99 -2.45
N GLY A 32 -6.65 4.43 -1.96
CA GLY A 32 -8.00 4.86 -2.31
C GLY A 32 -8.30 4.54 -3.77
N SER A 33 -8.39 5.57 -4.62
CA SER A 33 -8.57 5.45 -6.07
C SER A 33 -7.27 5.62 -6.87
N ARG A 34 -6.13 5.85 -6.21
CA ARG A 34 -4.85 6.15 -6.88
C ARG A 34 -3.84 5.01 -6.71
N PRO A 35 -3.24 4.48 -7.79
CA PRO A 35 -2.20 3.48 -7.67
C PRO A 35 -0.91 4.06 -7.06
N ALA A 36 -0.18 3.22 -6.32
CA ALA A 36 1.14 3.51 -5.79
C ALA A 36 2.12 3.80 -6.94
N THR A 37 3.02 4.77 -6.75
CA THR A 37 4.02 5.13 -7.77
C THR A 37 5.17 4.14 -7.83
N HIS A 38 5.42 3.42 -6.73
CA HIS A 38 6.45 2.40 -6.65
C HIS A 38 6.00 1.28 -5.73
N ILE A 39 6.28 0.03 -6.10
CA ILE A 39 5.93 -1.15 -5.32
C ILE A 39 7.13 -2.09 -5.37
N THR A 40 7.62 -2.47 -4.20
CA THR A 40 8.70 -3.43 -4.04
C THR A 40 8.23 -4.50 -3.08
N GLN A 41 8.09 -5.73 -3.58
CA GLN A 41 7.79 -6.87 -2.74
C GLN A 41 9.08 -7.32 -2.04
N VAL A 42 9.15 -7.13 -0.73
CA VAL A 42 10.31 -7.55 0.08
C VAL A 42 10.20 -9.04 0.40
N SER A 43 9.01 -9.50 0.74
CA SER A 43 8.74 -10.90 1.11
C SER A 43 7.27 -11.26 0.85
N PRO A 44 6.88 -12.55 0.88
CA PRO A 44 5.47 -12.95 0.77
C PRO A 44 4.59 -12.46 1.94
N THR A 45 5.17 -11.80 2.94
CA THR A 45 4.47 -11.19 4.09
C THR A 45 4.79 -9.71 4.26
N GLN A 46 5.57 -9.11 3.37
CA GLN A 46 6.01 -7.72 3.45
C GLN A 46 6.17 -7.08 2.07
N VAL A 47 5.51 -5.95 1.86
CA VAL A 47 5.57 -5.16 0.64
C VAL A 47 5.81 -3.71 1.01
N THR A 48 6.75 -3.06 0.35
CA THR A 48 6.92 -1.61 0.46
C THR A 48 6.28 -0.96 -0.75
N ALA A 49 5.49 0.08 -0.53
CA ALA A 49 4.85 0.85 -1.59
C ALA A 49 5.04 2.35 -1.33
N VAL A 50 5.18 3.14 -2.40
CA VAL A 50 5.29 4.59 -2.31
C VAL A 50 3.92 5.23 -2.56
N SER A 51 3.46 6.04 -1.61
CA SER A 51 2.18 6.72 -1.71
C SER A 51 2.20 7.73 -2.86
N PRO A 52 1.14 7.78 -3.70
CA PRO A 52 0.98 8.83 -4.69
C PRO A 52 0.57 10.14 -4.01
N ALA A 53 0.63 11.26 -4.74
CA ALA A 53 -0.01 12.50 -4.30
C ALA A 53 -1.50 12.23 -4.03
N GLY A 54 -2.09 12.86 -3.03
CA GLY A 54 -3.44 12.57 -2.55
C GLY A 54 -3.90 13.60 -1.53
N ASN A 55 -5.20 13.67 -1.25
CA ASN A 55 -5.73 14.53 -0.20
C ASN A 55 -6.71 13.74 0.66
N GLY A 56 -6.60 13.88 1.98
CA GLY A 56 -7.47 13.20 2.94
C GLY A 56 -7.12 11.73 3.16
N VAL A 57 -8.05 11.02 3.83
CA VAL A 57 -7.87 9.62 4.22
C VAL A 57 -8.12 8.72 3.02
N ALA A 58 -7.12 7.94 2.63
CA ALA A 58 -7.19 6.98 1.54
C ALA A 58 -7.16 5.54 2.07
N GLY A 59 -8.05 4.68 1.59
CA GLY A 59 -8.03 3.26 1.92
C GLY A 59 -6.98 2.52 1.08
N VAL A 60 -5.91 2.02 1.71
CA VAL A 60 -4.86 1.27 1.02
C VAL A 60 -5.31 -0.16 0.81
N THR A 61 -5.28 -0.63 -0.42
CA THR A 61 -5.71 -1.97 -0.84
C THR A 61 -4.62 -2.60 -1.69
N LEU A 62 -4.24 -3.84 -1.42
CA LEU A 62 -3.23 -4.56 -2.19
C LEU A 62 -3.92 -5.58 -3.08
N ILE A 63 -3.51 -5.62 -4.34
CA ILE A 63 -3.98 -6.60 -5.32
C ILE A 63 -2.83 -7.55 -5.57
N THR A 64 -3.01 -8.80 -5.13
CA THR A 64 -2.07 -9.89 -5.34
C THR A 64 -2.67 -10.94 -6.26
N ALA A 65 -1.84 -11.82 -6.81
CA ALA A 65 -2.33 -12.93 -7.63
C ALA A 65 -3.26 -13.90 -6.85
N ALA A 66 -3.14 -13.95 -5.52
CA ALA A 66 -3.97 -14.78 -4.65
C ALA A 66 -5.30 -14.10 -4.27
N GLY A 67 -5.40 -12.78 -4.37
CA GLY A 67 -6.60 -12.04 -4.03
C GLY A 67 -6.34 -10.58 -3.65
N VAL A 68 -7.38 -9.92 -3.16
CA VAL A 68 -7.34 -8.52 -2.73
C VAL A 68 -7.23 -8.48 -1.20
N SER A 69 -6.30 -7.68 -0.67
CA SER A 69 -6.16 -7.51 0.78
C SER A 69 -7.28 -6.66 1.38
N ASN A 70 -7.37 -6.64 2.71
CA ASN A 70 -8.23 -5.68 3.40
C ASN A 70 -7.80 -4.24 3.08
N ALA A 71 -8.75 -3.30 3.00
CA ALA A 71 -8.42 -1.88 3.00
C ALA A 71 -7.88 -1.47 4.38
N ALA A 72 -6.85 -0.62 4.45
CA ALA A 72 -6.43 0.03 5.69
C ALA A 72 -6.34 1.54 5.51
N PRO A 73 -6.69 2.33 6.54
CA PRO A 73 -6.67 3.76 6.44
C PRO A 73 -5.24 4.30 6.39
N PHE A 74 -4.95 5.06 5.35
CA PHE A 74 -3.77 5.91 5.22
C PHE A 74 -4.19 7.37 5.33
N TYR A 75 -3.48 8.14 6.14
CA TYR A 75 -3.89 9.50 6.51
C TYR A 75 -2.92 10.58 6.06
#